data_AF-D2EEG4-F1
#
_entry.id   AF-D2EEG4-F1
#
_cell.length_a   1.000
_cell.length_b   1.000
_cell.length_c   1.000
_cell.angle_alpha   90.00
_cell.angle_beta   90.00
_cell.angle_gamma   90.00
#
_symmetry.space_group_name_H-M   'P 1'
#
loop_
_entity.id
_entity.type
_entity.pdbx_description
1 polymer ?
#
loop_
_entity_poly.entity_id
_entity_poly.type
_entity_poly.pdbx_seq_one_letter_code
_entity_poly.pdbx_strand_id
1 'polypeptide(L)'
;MKDNELKLFGSEIKTEAERFAKLCKKGKRWGGNAVLIILDSCLDSTGLNYFTVVLPKVNYFREKYIKSGKVLNCSDFSKINKNELLTLFKNKRVWAAMKEICKVISKKDPKKSEIEALKEWAKNADPFKFKEDEIGRIKGVGLSTFQYLRIQSGVDTIMPDKVIMNWITRNFKPLKNPYECISEGMKISKRYGISQTELCWSIWIKESGELNRIKIE
;
A
#
# COMPACT_ATOMS: atom_id res chain seq x y z
N MET A 1 -7.17 -23.45 17.12
CA MET A 1 -6.24 -22.43 16.56
C MET A 1 -6.98 -21.40 15.71
N LYS A 2 -7.87 -21.80 14.79
CA LYS A 2 -8.75 -20.89 14.01
C LYS A 2 -9.68 -20.00 14.88
N ASP A 3 -10.01 -20.41 16.10
CA ASP A 3 -10.88 -19.63 17.00
C ASP A 3 -10.27 -18.35 17.57
N ASN A 4 -8.93 -18.20 17.56
CA ASN A 4 -8.28 -17.00 18.10
C ASN A 4 -8.25 -15.82 17.11
N GLU A 5 -8.31 -16.08 15.79
CA GLU A 5 -8.40 -15.05 14.75
C GLU A 5 -9.80 -14.44 14.66
N LEU A 6 -10.83 -15.30 14.69
CA LEU A 6 -12.24 -14.90 14.71
C LEU A 6 -12.55 -13.96 15.87
N LYS A 7 -11.92 -14.19 17.04
CA LYS A 7 -12.05 -13.34 18.23
C LYS A 7 -11.49 -11.92 18.03
N LEU A 8 -10.54 -11.71 17.12
CA LEU A 8 -9.89 -10.39 16.96
C LEU A 8 -10.68 -9.44 16.06
N PHE A 9 -11.23 -9.95 14.95
CA PHE A 9 -11.81 -9.10 13.90
C PHE A 9 -13.24 -9.49 13.47
N GLY A 10 -13.71 -10.70 13.79
CA GLY A 10 -14.97 -11.23 13.25
C GLY A 10 -14.84 -11.75 11.81
N SER A 11 -15.81 -12.54 11.37
CA SER A 11 -15.78 -13.27 10.09
C SER A 11 -15.84 -12.37 8.86
N GLU A 12 -16.64 -11.31 8.89
CA GLU A 12 -16.81 -10.42 7.73
C GLU A 12 -15.53 -9.63 7.42
N ILE A 13 -14.91 -9.04 8.44
CA ILE A 13 -13.65 -8.30 8.29
C ILE A 13 -12.57 -9.23 7.76
N LYS A 14 -12.48 -10.44 8.32
CA LYS A 14 -11.51 -11.44 7.89
C LYS A 14 -11.66 -11.78 6.40
N THR A 15 -12.90 -12.01 5.96
CA THR A 15 -13.19 -12.36 4.56
C THR A 15 -12.69 -11.28 3.59
N GLU A 16 -12.95 -10.00 3.90
CA GLU A 16 -12.46 -8.89 3.07
C GLU A 16 -10.94 -8.71 3.15
N ALA A 17 -10.35 -8.85 4.34
CA ALA A 17 -8.91 -8.76 4.52
C ALA A 17 -8.16 -9.87 3.77
N GLU A 18 -8.66 -11.11 3.81
CA GLU A 18 -8.14 -12.24 3.05
C GLU A 18 -8.24 -11.99 1.53
N ARG A 19 -9.36 -11.41 1.06
CA ARG A 19 -9.54 -11.01 -0.34
C ARG A 19 -8.46 -10.02 -0.77
N PHE A 20 -8.25 -8.95 0.01
CA PHE A 20 -7.22 -7.96 -0.28
C PHE A 20 -5.82 -8.55 -0.25
N ALA A 21 -5.48 -9.31 0.79
CA ALA A 21 -4.18 -9.95 0.91
C ALA A 21 -3.87 -10.87 -0.28
N LYS A 22 -4.88 -11.62 -0.76
CA LYS A 22 -4.75 -12.46 -1.96
C LYS A 22 -4.52 -11.64 -3.23
N LEU A 23 -5.18 -10.49 -3.38
CA LEU A 23 -4.96 -9.58 -4.51
C LEU A 23 -3.55 -8.97 -4.46
N CYS A 24 -3.11 -8.48 -3.30
CA CYS A 24 -1.76 -7.96 -3.08
C CYS A 24 -0.69 -9.01 -3.42
N LYS A 25 -0.79 -10.22 -2.84
CA LYS A 25 0.13 -11.34 -3.08
C LYS A 25 0.28 -11.69 -4.56
N LYS A 26 -0.81 -11.59 -5.33
CA LYS A 26 -0.81 -11.88 -6.77
C LYS A 26 -0.35 -10.70 -7.62
N GLY A 27 -0.15 -9.52 -7.04
CA GLY A 27 0.05 -8.27 -7.79
C GLY A 27 -1.17 -7.90 -8.63
N LYS A 28 -2.38 -8.23 -8.14
CA LYS A 28 -3.66 -8.01 -8.83
C LYS A 28 -4.51 -6.90 -8.23
N ARG A 29 -4.04 -6.24 -7.16
CA ARG A 29 -4.64 -4.96 -6.73
C ARG A 29 -4.62 -3.99 -7.91
N TRP A 30 -5.69 -3.21 -8.04
CA TRP A 30 -5.85 -2.29 -9.17
C TRP A 30 -5.75 -2.96 -10.56
N GLY A 31 -6.16 -4.23 -10.68
CA GLY A 31 -6.05 -5.00 -11.92
C GLY A 31 -4.61 -5.29 -12.34
N GLY A 32 -3.64 -5.13 -11.44
CA GLY A 32 -2.22 -5.26 -11.74
C GLY A 32 -1.61 -4.04 -12.43
N ASN A 33 -2.30 -2.90 -12.43
CA ASN A 33 -1.75 -1.66 -12.97
C ASN A 33 -0.73 -1.04 -11.99
N ALA A 34 0.54 -1.03 -12.39
CA ALA A 34 1.65 -0.51 -11.59
C ALA A 34 1.47 0.98 -11.21
N VAL A 35 1.01 1.81 -12.13
CA VAL A 35 0.78 3.25 -11.89
C VAL A 35 -0.25 3.46 -10.78
N LEU A 36 -1.36 2.70 -10.79
CA LEU A 36 -2.38 2.78 -9.75
C LEU A 36 -1.89 2.28 -8.39
N ILE A 37 -1.09 1.20 -8.36
CA ILE A 37 -0.46 0.69 -7.13
C ILE A 37 0.47 1.74 -6.51
N ILE A 38 1.30 2.40 -7.33
CA ILE A 38 2.21 3.46 -6.87
C ILE A 38 1.39 4.66 -6.38
N LEU A 39 0.35 5.06 -7.12
CA LEU A 39 -0.52 6.17 -6.74
C LEU A 39 -1.20 5.93 -5.40
N ASP A 40 -1.84 4.77 -5.24
CA ASP A 40 -2.51 4.35 -4.00
C ASP A 40 -1.53 4.42 -2.82
N SER A 41 -0.32 3.91 -3.01
CA SER A 41 0.71 3.93 -1.98
C SER A 41 1.16 5.33 -1.60
N CYS A 42 1.32 6.22 -2.59
CA CYS A 42 1.70 7.60 -2.34
C CYS A 42 0.59 8.41 -1.66
N LEU A 43 -0.67 8.19 -2.05
CA LEU A 43 -1.81 8.89 -1.46
C LEU A 43 -2.09 8.47 -0.02
N ASP A 44 -1.94 7.18 0.29
CA ASP A 44 -2.13 6.68 1.66
C ASP A 44 -1.18 7.38 2.67
N SER A 45 0.03 7.72 2.22
CA SER A 45 1.02 8.45 3.03
C SER A 45 0.62 9.87 3.48
N THR A 46 -0.55 10.36 3.05
CA THR A 46 -1.06 11.69 3.42
C THR A 46 -1.78 11.73 4.76
N GLY A 47 -2.04 10.58 5.38
CA GLY A 47 -2.78 10.50 6.64
C GLY A 47 -4.28 10.77 6.49
N LEU A 48 -4.77 10.81 5.24
CA LEU A 48 -6.20 10.87 4.94
C LEU A 48 -6.84 9.49 5.17
N ASN A 49 -8.14 9.47 5.43
CA ASN A 49 -8.85 8.19 5.55
C ASN A 49 -8.77 7.43 4.22
N TYR A 50 -8.30 6.17 4.29
CA TYR A 50 -8.09 5.35 3.11
C TYR A 50 -9.38 5.14 2.31
N PHE A 51 -10.43 4.64 2.96
CA PHE A 51 -11.67 4.22 2.28
C PHE A 51 -12.53 5.39 1.81
N THR A 52 -12.54 6.52 2.50
CA THR A 52 -13.40 7.66 2.15
C THR A 52 -12.70 8.73 1.32
N VAL A 53 -11.36 8.75 1.27
CA VAL A 53 -10.60 9.79 0.56
C VAL A 53 -9.59 9.23 -0.43
N VAL A 54 -8.72 8.31 -0.01
CA VAL A 54 -7.66 7.76 -0.89
C VAL A 54 -8.27 6.93 -2.01
N LEU A 55 -9.09 5.95 -1.64
CA LEU A 55 -9.71 5.01 -2.56
C LEU A 55 -10.54 5.72 -3.67
N PRO A 56 -11.43 6.69 -3.36
CA PRO A 56 -12.13 7.46 -4.39
C PRO A 56 -11.20 8.25 -5.33
N LYS A 57 -10.09 8.80 -4.81
CA LYS A 57 -9.13 9.55 -5.63
C LYS A 57 -8.37 8.64 -6.59
N VAL A 58 -7.97 7.45 -6.16
CA VAL A 58 -7.32 6.46 -7.04
C VAL A 58 -8.30 6.00 -8.13
N ASN A 59 -9.56 5.74 -7.76
CA ASN A 59 -10.61 5.41 -8.73
C ASN A 59 -10.85 6.54 -9.74
N TYR A 60 -10.96 7.80 -9.29
CA TYR A 60 -11.08 8.93 -10.20
C TYR A 60 -9.89 9.01 -11.17
N PHE A 61 -8.67 8.80 -10.69
CA PHE A 61 -7.49 8.76 -11.54
C PHE A 61 -7.56 7.63 -12.57
N ARG A 62 -7.99 6.43 -12.15
CA ARG A 62 -8.20 5.28 -13.04
C ARG A 62 -9.17 5.62 -14.17
N GLU A 63 -10.35 6.16 -13.86
CA GLU A 63 -11.35 6.48 -14.88
C GLU A 63 -10.85 7.58 -15.82
N LYS A 64 -10.25 8.64 -15.28
CA LYS A 64 -9.85 9.82 -16.06
C LYS A 64 -8.61 9.62 -16.91
N TYR A 65 -7.62 8.85 -16.44
CA TYR A 65 -6.30 8.76 -17.06
C TYR A 65 -5.94 7.37 -17.58
N ILE A 66 -6.28 6.31 -16.85
CA ILE A 66 -5.95 4.95 -17.27
C ILE A 66 -6.95 4.46 -18.32
N LYS A 67 -8.25 4.48 -18.01
CA LYS A 67 -9.29 3.98 -18.94
C LYS A 67 -9.45 4.84 -20.20
N SER A 68 -9.12 6.12 -20.12
CA SER A 68 -9.10 7.01 -21.29
C SER A 68 -7.87 6.84 -22.18
N GLY A 69 -6.90 6.01 -21.78
CA GLY A 69 -5.65 5.78 -22.52
C GLY A 69 -4.62 6.91 -22.40
N LYS A 70 -4.88 7.95 -21.60
CA LYS A 70 -3.92 9.07 -21.39
C LYS A 70 -2.65 8.63 -20.66
N VAL A 71 -2.72 7.57 -19.86
CA VAL A 71 -1.60 7.01 -19.09
C VAL A 71 -1.66 5.50 -19.21
N LEU A 72 -0.70 4.92 -19.92
CA LEU A 72 -0.63 3.47 -20.10
C LEU A 72 0.38 2.81 -19.16
N ASN A 73 1.43 3.55 -18.78
CA ASN A 73 2.57 3.04 -18.02
C ASN A 73 3.24 4.17 -17.18
N CYS A 74 4.25 3.80 -16.40
CA CYS A 74 5.02 4.74 -15.56
C CYS A 74 5.78 5.79 -16.37
N SER A 75 6.21 5.45 -17.60
CA SER A 75 6.86 6.42 -18.49
C SER A 75 5.89 7.53 -18.92
N ASP A 76 4.63 7.20 -19.19
CA ASP A 76 3.60 8.19 -19.55
C ASP A 76 3.22 9.08 -18.36
N PHE A 77 3.20 8.52 -17.15
CA PHE A 77 2.94 9.30 -15.95
C PHE A 77 3.90 10.49 -15.79
N SER A 78 5.17 10.28 -16.13
CA SER A 78 6.19 11.33 -16.05
C SER A 78 5.94 12.53 -16.99
N LYS A 79 5.10 12.34 -18.02
CA LYS A 79 4.74 13.33 -19.05
C LYS A 79 3.51 14.16 -18.68
N ILE A 80 2.73 13.75 -17.67
CA ILE A 80 1.51 14.48 -17.27
C ILE A 80 1.87 15.85 -16.71
N ASN A 81 1.07 16.86 -17.06
CA ASN A 81 1.24 18.21 -16.54
C ASN A 81 1.06 18.22 -15.01
N LYS A 82 2.07 18.73 -14.31
CA LYS A 82 2.07 18.90 -12.85
C LYS A 82 0.83 19.64 -12.33
N ASN A 83 0.39 20.70 -12.99
CA ASN A 83 -0.75 21.50 -12.53
C ASN A 83 -2.05 20.69 -12.59
N GLU A 84 -2.22 19.85 -13.60
CA GLU A 84 -3.40 18.99 -13.73
C GLU A 84 -3.51 18.01 -12.55
N LEU A 85 -2.38 17.44 -12.13
CA LEU A 85 -2.33 16.49 -11.02
C LEU A 85 -2.35 17.15 -9.64
N LEU A 86 -1.84 18.38 -9.52
CA LEU A 86 -1.99 19.16 -8.31
C LEU A 86 -3.46 19.53 -8.05
N THR A 87 -4.26 19.75 -9.10
CA THR A 87 -5.71 19.93 -8.94
C THR A 87 -6.37 18.68 -8.35
N LEU A 88 -5.91 17.49 -8.76
CA LEU A 88 -6.48 16.22 -8.31
C LEU A 88 -6.07 15.87 -6.87
N PHE A 89 -4.77 15.90 -6.58
CA PHE A 89 -4.24 15.42 -5.30
C PHE A 89 -4.14 16.51 -4.24
N LYS A 90 -4.06 17.78 -4.67
CA LYS A 90 -3.76 18.96 -3.83
C LYS A 90 -2.51 18.78 -2.95
N ASN A 91 -1.59 17.91 -3.36
CA ASN A 91 -0.41 17.56 -2.59
C ASN A 91 0.82 17.41 -3.49
N LYS A 92 1.73 18.40 -3.43
CA LYS A 92 2.98 18.42 -4.20
C LYS A 92 3.92 17.28 -3.85
N ARG A 93 3.92 16.81 -2.59
CA ARG A 93 4.77 15.71 -2.12
C ARG A 93 4.37 14.38 -2.76
N VAL A 94 3.07 14.07 -2.78
CA VAL A 94 2.53 12.85 -3.40
C VAL A 94 2.94 12.76 -4.86
N TRP A 95 2.76 13.86 -5.61
CA TRP A 95 3.16 13.93 -7.02
C TRP A 95 4.66 13.70 -7.21
N ALA A 96 5.50 14.39 -6.43
CA ALA A 96 6.95 14.28 -6.56
C ALA A 96 7.43 12.85 -6.27
N ALA A 97 6.91 12.22 -5.22
CA ALA A 97 7.22 10.84 -4.87
C ALA A 97 6.78 9.88 -5.99
N MET A 98 5.53 9.99 -6.45
CA MET A 98 4.99 9.13 -7.50
C MET A 98 5.80 9.25 -8.80
N LYS A 99 6.18 10.47 -9.21
CA LYS A 99 6.97 10.68 -10.42
C LYS A 99 8.34 9.99 -10.35
N GLU A 100 9.05 10.13 -9.22
CA GLU A 100 10.35 9.50 -9.07
C GLU A 100 10.24 7.97 -8.93
N ILE A 101 9.22 7.44 -8.25
CA ILE A 101 8.98 5.99 -8.19
C ILE A 101 8.70 5.44 -9.60
N CYS A 102 7.80 6.08 -10.35
CA CYS A 102 7.50 5.70 -11.73
C CYS A 102 8.77 5.69 -12.60
N LYS A 103 9.65 6.68 -12.44
CA LYS A 103 10.93 6.77 -13.15
C LYS A 103 11.92 5.68 -12.74
N VAL A 104 11.91 5.23 -11.50
CA VAL A 104 12.73 4.08 -11.05
C VAL A 104 12.21 2.81 -11.72
N ILE A 105 10.90 2.58 -11.69
CA ILE A 105 10.27 1.37 -12.24
C ILE A 105 10.40 1.30 -13.76
N SER A 106 10.21 2.42 -14.46
CA SER A 106 10.33 2.44 -15.93
C SER A 106 11.75 2.21 -16.44
N LYS A 107 12.76 2.34 -15.58
CA LYS A 107 14.17 2.07 -15.89
C LYS A 107 14.59 0.63 -15.57
N LYS A 108 13.70 -0.18 -15.01
CA LYS A 108 13.97 -1.61 -14.79
C LYS A 108 14.00 -2.36 -16.12
N ASP A 109 14.29 -3.66 -16.04
CA ASP A 109 14.45 -4.53 -17.20
C ASP A 109 13.31 -4.31 -18.22
N PRO A 110 13.61 -3.84 -19.44
CA PRO A 110 12.60 -3.53 -20.46
C PRO A 110 11.85 -4.77 -20.95
N LYS A 111 12.32 -5.99 -20.63
CA LYS A 111 11.62 -7.24 -20.93
C LYS A 111 10.55 -7.61 -19.90
N LYS A 112 10.52 -6.93 -18.75
CA LYS A 112 9.55 -7.17 -17.67
C LYS A 112 8.44 -6.14 -17.73
N SER A 113 7.23 -6.58 -17.38
CA SER A 113 6.15 -5.65 -17.10
C SER A 113 6.47 -4.81 -15.86
N GLU A 114 5.91 -3.61 -15.76
CA GLU A 114 6.16 -2.72 -14.61
C GLU A 114 5.68 -3.33 -13.27
N ILE A 115 4.65 -4.19 -13.31
CA ILE A 115 4.21 -4.92 -12.12
C ILE A 115 5.21 -6.01 -11.71
N GLU A 116 5.85 -6.69 -12.65
CA GLU A 116 6.94 -7.63 -12.35
C GLU A 116 8.15 -6.90 -11.77
N ALA A 117 8.50 -5.74 -12.33
CA ALA A 117 9.56 -4.89 -11.80
C ALA A 117 9.27 -4.42 -10.37
N LEU A 118 8.03 -4.02 -10.07
CA LEU A 118 7.61 -3.67 -8.71
C LEU A 118 7.70 -4.86 -7.74
N LYS A 119 7.23 -6.05 -8.15
CA LYS A 119 7.30 -7.26 -7.32
C LYS A 119 8.74 -7.67 -7.03
N GLU A 120 9.61 -7.58 -8.03
CA GLU A 120 11.03 -7.88 -7.88
C GLU A 120 11.72 -6.89 -6.95
N TRP A 121 11.49 -5.58 -7.14
CA TRP A 121 11.98 -4.56 -6.22
C TRP A 121 11.50 -4.85 -4.80
N ALA A 122 10.19 -5.06 -4.60
CA ALA A 122 9.61 -5.22 -3.28
C ALA A 122 10.18 -6.43 -2.53
N LYS A 123 10.42 -7.53 -3.24
CA LYS A 123 11.02 -8.76 -2.70
C LYS A 123 12.45 -8.53 -2.21
N ASN A 124 13.24 -7.73 -2.94
CA ASN A 124 14.64 -7.46 -2.64
C ASN A 124 14.84 -6.27 -1.67
N ALA A 125 13.84 -5.40 -1.58
CA ALA A 125 13.84 -4.22 -0.72
C ALA A 125 13.84 -4.61 0.77
N ASP A 126 14.80 -4.07 1.53
CA ASP A 126 14.93 -4.25 2.98
C ASP A 126 14.45 -2.99 3.72
N PRO A 127 13.37 -3.05 4.52
CA PRO A 127 12.86 -1.90 5.25
C PRO A 127 13.85 -1.38 6.30
N PHE A 128 14.74 -2.21 6.83
CA PHE A 128 15.75 -1.79 7.81
C PHE A 128 16.92 -1.04 7.16
N LYS A 129 17.07 -1.15 5.83
CA LYS A 129 18.02 -0.41 5.00
C LYS A 129 17.32 0.56 4.05
N PHE A 130 16.11 1.02 4.38
CA PHE A 130 15.29 1.81 3.45
C PHE A 130 16.00 3.08 2.92
N LYS A 131 16.92 3.67 3.70
CA LYS A 131 17.67 4.87 3.27
C LYS A 131 18.66 4.60 2.15
N GLU A 132 19.12 3.35 2.00
CA GLU A 132 20.02 2.92 0.93
C GLU A 132 19.24 2.52 -0.32
N ASP A 133 17.98 2.11 -0.15
CA ASP A 133 17.08 1.71 -1.24
C ASP A 133 16.77 2.86 -2.20
N GLU A 134 16.68 2.54 -3.50
CA GLU A 134 16.44 3.50 -4.57
C GLU A 134 15.08 4.19 -4.51
N ILE A 135 14.04 3.50 -4.03
CA ILE A 135 12.71 4.05 -3.77
C ILE A 135 12.66 4.64 -2.37
N GLY A 136 13.26 3.97 -1.38
CA GLY A 136 13.24 4.43 0.01
C GLY A 136 13.94 5.78 0.24
N ARG A 137 14.95 6.14 -0.58
CA ARG A 137 15.62 7.45 -0.54
C ARG A 137 14.87 8.58 -1.26
N ILE A 138 13.77 8.30 -1.96
CA ILE A 138 13.01 9.33 -2.68
C ILE A 138 12.39 10.30 -1.68
N LYS A 139 12.66 11.61 -1.87
CA LYS A 139 12.04 12.65 -1.04
C LYS A 139 10.52 12.58 -1.15
N GLY A 140 9.87 12.34 -0.01
CA GLY A 140 8.42 12.17 0.03
C GLY A 140 7.96 10.72 0.22
N VAL A 141 8.88 9.75 0.18
CA VAL A 141 8.63 8.36 0.56
C VAL A 141 9.09 8.17 2.01
N GLY A 142 8.16 7.76 2.87
CA GLY A 142 8.47 7.35 4.24
C GLY A 142 8.43 5.83 4.37
N LEU A 143 8.87 5.30 5.52
CA LEU A 143 8.86 3.84 5.76
C LEU A 143 7.46 3.23 5.64
N SER A 144 6.41 3.96 6.04
CA SER A 144 5.03 3.49 5.89
C SER A 144 4.67 3.33 4.40
N THR A 145 4.88 4.37 3.58
CA THR A 145 4.71 4.31 2.11
C THR A 145 5.50 3.17 1.48
N PHE A 146 6.75 3.02 1.89
CA PHE A 146 7.65 1.99 1.40
C PHE A 146 7.10 0.58 1.68
N GLN A 147 6.69 0.34 2.93
CA GLN A 147 6.10 -0.93 3.35
C GLN A 147 4.76 -1.20 2.67
N TYR A 148 3.92 -0.19 2.50
CA TYR A 148 2.64 -0.38 1.82
C TYR A 148 2.81 -0.65 0.33
N LEU A 149 3.77 -0.01 -0.33
CA LEU A 149 4.13 -0.37 -1.70
C LEU A 149 4.65 -1.81 -1.79
N ARG A 150 5.42 -2.29 -0.80
CA ARG A 150 5.84 -3.70 -0.71
C ARG A 150 4.65 -4.64 -0.53
N ILE A 151 3.68 -4.29 0.32
CA ILE A 151 2.42 -5.02 0.49
C ILE A 151 1.69 -5.13 -0.85
N GLN A 152 1.43 -3.99 -1.51
CA GLN A 152 0.72 -3.96 -2.80
C GLN A 152 1.46 -4.72 -3.91
N SER A 153 2.77 -4.84 -3.78
CA SER A 153 3.66 -5.59 -4.68
C SER A 153 3.90 -7.03 -4.22
N GLY A 154 3.08 -7.55 -3.30
CA GLY A 154 2.98 -8.96 -2.96
C GLY A 154 3.93 -9.48 -1.88
N VAL A 155 4.62 -8.59 -1.16
CA VAL A 155 5.40 -8.98 0.02
C VAL A 155 4.47 -9.09 1.23
N ASP A 156 4.54 -10.24 1.91
CA ASP A 156 3.79 -10.43 3.16
C ASP A 156 4.45 -9.68 4.32
N THR A 157 4.05 -8.43 4.51
CA THR A 157 4.54 -7.56 5.57
C THR A 157 3.41 -6.68 6.10
N ILE A 158 3.70 -5.92 7.16
CA ILE A 158 2.80 -4.91 7.71
C ILE A 158 3.34 -3.49 7.46
N MET A 159 2.44 -2.52 7.23
CA MET A 159 2.79 -1.12 7.15
C MET A 159 2.71 -0.49 8.56
N PRO A 160 3.77 0.21 9.02
CA PRO A 160 3.74 0.92 10.30
C PRO A 160 3.14 2.32 10.16
N ASP A 161 1.85 2.43 9.88
CA ASP A 161 1.13 3.71 9.93
C ASP A 161 0.57 3.99 11.33
N LYS A 162 -0.07 5.14 11.52
CA LYS A 162 -0.66 5.52 12.80
C LYS A 162 -1.77 4.58 13.25
N VAL A 163 -2.61 4.09 12.34
CA VAL A 163 -3.75 3.22 12.66
C VAL A 163 -3.25 1.87 13.16
N ILE A 164 -2.33 1.24 12.43
CA ILE A 164 -1.70 -0.03 12.79
C ILE A 164 -0.93 0.11 14.10
N MET A 165 -0.07 1.13 14.23
CA MET A 165 0.74 1.31 15.44
C MET A 165 -0.11 1.52 16.69
N ASN A 166 -1.18 2.31 16.58
CA ASN A 166 -2.10 2.54 17.70
C ASN A 166 -2.87 1.26 18.07
N TRP A 167 -3.32 0.50 17.07
CA TRP A 167 -4.02 -0.75 17.32
C TRP A 167 -3.13 -1.78 18.02
N ILE A 168 -1.89 -1.97 17.55
CA ILE A 168 -0.94 -2.89 18.20
C ILE A 168 -0.61 -2.40 19.61
N THR A 169 -0.43 -1.09 19.81
CA THR A 169 -0.15 -0.50 21.12
C THR A 169 -1.26 -0.77 22.13
N ARG A 170 -2.53 -0.60 21.73
CA ARG A 170 -3.68 -0.83 22.62
C ARG A 170 -3.93 -2.30 22.94
N ASN A 171 -3.62 -3.22 22.03
CA ASN A 171 -4.02 -4.62 22.15
C ASN A 171 -2.88 -5.57 22.56
N PHE A 172 -1.61 -5.16 22.43
CA PHE A 172 -0.46 -6.04 22.66
C PHE A 172 0.60 -5.41 23.55
N LYS A 173 1.30 -4.39 23.05
CA LYS A 173 2.35 -3.70 23.80
C LYS A 173 2.64 -2.32 23.21
N PRO A 174 3.14 -1.36 24.02
CA PRO A 174 3.64 -0.09 23.52
C PRO A 174 4.74 -0.27 22.47
N LEU A 175 4.60 0.41 21.34
CA LEU A 175 5.61 0.46 20.27
C LEU A 175 6.39 1.78 20.35
N LYS A 176 7.72 1.70 20.30
CA LYS A 176 8.58 2.90 20.38
C LYS A 176 8.87 3.51 19.01
N ASN A 177 8.82 2.71 17.95
CA ASN A 177 9.15 3.17 16.60
C ASN A 177 8.49 2.28 15.53
N PRO A 178 8.48 2.73 14.25
CA PRO A 178 7.93 1.96 13.14
C PRO A 178 8.55 0.58 12.89
N TYR A 179 9.82 0.36 13.23
CA TYR A 179 10.48 -0.94 13.02
C TYR A 179 10.03 -1.99 14.04
N GLU A 180 9.74 -1.54 15.26
CA GLU A 180 9.09 -2.39 16.26
C GLU A 180 7.69 -2.81 15.82
N CYS A 181 6.94 -1.95 15.12
CA CYS A 181 5.65 -2.32 14.54
C CYS A 181 5.79 -3.48 13.54
N ILE A 182 6.79 -3.42 12.64
CA ILE A 182 7.06 -4.51 11.68
C ILE A 182 7.39 -5.81 12.41
N SER A 183 8.29 -5.73 13.39
CA SER A 183 8.74 -6.91 14.16
C SER A 183 7.62 -7.50 15.02
N GLU A 184 6.76 -6.67 15.59
CA GLU A 184 5.64 -7.10 16.41
C GLU A 184 4.49 -7.67 15.56
N GLY A 185 4.22 -7.07 14.40
CA GLY A 185 3.28 -7.61 13.41
C GLY A 185 3.63 -9.05 13.02
N MET A 186 4.91 -9.34 12.78
CA MET A 186 5.38 -10.70 12.50
C MET A 186 5.06 -11.69 13.64
N LYS A 187 5.23 -11.27 14.91
CA LYS A 187 4.93 -12.11 16.08
C LYS A 187 3.43 -12.36 16.21
N ILE A 188 2.60 -11.33 16.01
CA ILE A 188 1.14 -11.43 16.03
C ILE A 188 0.70 -12.39 14.92
N SER A 189 1.13 -12.17 13.68
CA SER A 189 0.84 -13.06 12.55
C SER A 189 1.18 -14.53 12.85
N LYS A 190 2.39 -14.80 13.34
CA LYS A 190 2.79 -16.17 13.74
C LYS A 190 1.92 -16.74 14.85
N ARG A 191 1.55 -15.94 15.85
CA ARG A 191 0.74 -16.36 17.00
C ARG A 191 -0.68 -16.73 16.60
N TYR A 192 -1.27 -15.98 15.67
CA TYR A 192 -2.68 -16.15 15.32
C TYR A 192 -2.89 -17.05 14.09
N GLY A 193 -1.91 -17.15 13.19
CA GLY A 193 -2.01 -17.96 11.96
C GLY A 193 -2.38 -17.16 10.70
N ILE A 194 -2.47 -15.83 10.81
CA ILE A 194 -2.76 -14.90 9.70
C ILE A 194 -1.48 -14.37 9.07
N SER A 195 -1.54 -14.05 7.77
CA SER A 195 -0.47 -13.29 7.12
C SER A 195 -0.34 -11.87 7.67
N GLN A 196 0.82 -11.24 7.56
CA GLN A 196 1.01 -9.85 8.00
C GLN A 196 0.19 -8.88 7.15
N THR A 197 0.04 -9.16 5.86
CA THR A 197 -0.80 -8.36 4.97
C THR A 197 -2.28 -8.47 5.37
N GLU A 198 -2.77 -9.67 5.68
CA GLU A 198 -4.14 -9.86 6.17
C GLU A 198 -4.37 -9.18 7.52
N LEU A 199 -3.39 -9.24 8.44
CA LEU A 199 -3.43 -8.48 9.70
C LEU A 199 -3.55 -6.97 9.43
N CYS A 200 -2.73 -6.44 8.51
CA CYS A 200 -2.75 -5.02 8.15
C CYS A 200 -4.14 -4.59 7.64
N TRP A 201 -4.71 -5.34 6.69
CA TRP A 201 -6.04 -5.05 6.16
C TRP A 201 -7.12 -5.20 7.23
N SER A 202 -7.06 -6.25 8.05
CA SER A 202 -8.04 -6.49 9.11
C SER A 202 -8.10 -5.33 10.10
N ILE A 203 -6.96 -4.78 10.50
CA ILE A 203 -6.89 -3.62 11.38
C ILE A 203 -7.48 -2.38 10.69
N TRP A 204 -7.10 -2.08 9.45
CA TRP A 204 -7.63 -0.92 8.72
C TRP A 204 -9.15 -0.99 8.52
N ILE A 205 -9.68 -2.15 8.16
CA ILE A 205 -11.11 -2.36 7.99
C ILE A 205 -11.84 -2.15 9.33
N LYS A 206 -11.32 -2.75 10.41
CA LYS A 206 -11.90 -2.63 11.75
C LYS A 206 -11.88 -1.19 12.25
N GLU A 207 -10.74 -0.52 12.17
CA GLU A 207 -10.53 0.81 12.75
C GLU A 207 -11.16 1.92 11.91
N SER A 208 -11.38 1.70 10.61
CA SER A 208 -12.11 2.66 9.78
C SER A 208 -13.62 2.62 10.03
N GLY A 209 -14.18 1.47 10.41
CA GLY A 209 -15.63 1.28 10.46
C GLY A 209 -16.31 1.25 9.08
N GLU A 210 -15.55 1.16 7.99
CA GLU A 210 -16.04 1.36 6.62
C GLU A 210 -16.28 0.05 5.84
N LEU A 211 -16.51 -1.08 6.53
CA LEU A 211 -16.69 -2.40 5.93
C LEU A 211 -17.72 -2.42 4.78
N ASN A 212 -18.79 -1.64 4.88
CA ASN A 212 -19.82 -1.56 3.85
C ASN A 212 -19.35 -0.86 2.55
N ARG A 213 -18.38 0.04 2.63
CA ARG A 213 -17.81 0.73 1.44
C ARG A 213 -16.82 -0.14 0.68
N ILE A 214 -16.25 -1.13 1.36
CA ILE A 214 -15.21 -2.02 0.84
C ILE A 214 -15.77 -3.06 -0.12
N LYS A 215 -17.01 -3.50 0.12
CA LYS A 215 -17.72 -4.48 -0.71
C LYS A 215 -18.00 -4.00 -2.15
N ILE A 216 -17.68 -2.73 -2.47
CA ILE A 216 -17.98 -2.07 -3.74
C ILE A 216 -16.75 -2.04 -4.69
N GLU A 217 -15.57 -2.48 -4.24
CA GLU A 217 -14.40 -2.73 -5.13
C GLU A 217 -14.44 -4.10 -5.82
#